data_AF-A0A2P4SSD2-F1
#
_entry.id   AF-A0A2P4SSD2-F1
#
_cell.length_a   1.000
_cell.length_b   1.000
_cell.length_c   1.000
_cell.angle_alpha   90.00
_cell.angle_beta   90.00
_cell.angle_gamma   90.00
#
_symmetry.space_group_name_H-M   'P 1'
#
loop_
_entity.id
_entity.type
_entity.pdbx_description
1 polymer ?
#
loop_
_entity_poly.entity_id
_entity_poly.type
_entity_poly.pdbx_seq_one_letter_code
_entity_poly.pdbx_strand_id
1 'polypeptide(L)' 'MALLRQAYSALFRRTSTFALTVVLGAVLFERAFDQGADAIFEHLNEG' A
#
# COMPACT_ATOMS: atom_id res chain seq x y z
N MET A 1 -8.07 1.69 18.57
CA MET A 1 -8.73 2.93 18.06
C MET A 1 -7.81 4.14 17.94
N ALA A 2 -6.84 4.38 18.85
CA ALA A 2 -5.98 5.57 18.79
C ALA A 2 -5.16 5.72 17.50
N LEU A 3 -4.57 4.61 17.00
CA LEU A 3 -3.79 4.60 15.76
C LEU A 3 -4.61 4.96 14.52
N LEU A 4 -5.80 4.36 14.37
CA LEU A 4 -6.71 4.69 13.26
C LEU A 4 -7.13 6.16 13.29
N ARG A 5 -7.36 6.71 14.49
CA ARG A 5 -7.71 8.12 14.67
C ARG A 5 -6.56 9.05 14.27
N GLN A 6 -5.32 8.68 14.62
CA GLN A 6 -4.12 9.41 14.19
C GLN A 6 -3.93 9.34 12.67
N ALA A 7 -4.02 8.14 12.08
CA ALA A 7 -3.92 7.95 10.64
C ALA A 7 -4.98 8.77 9.88
N TYR A 8 -6.24 8.75 10.36
CA TYR A 8 -7.29 9.59 9.78
C TYR A 8 -6.94 11.08 9.87
N SER A 9 -6.53 11.57 11.04
CA SER A 9 -6.19 12.98 11.21
C SER A 9 -4.99 13.43 10.36
N ALA A 10 -4.01 12.56 10.14
CA ALA A 10 -2.76 12.86 9.46
C ALA A 10 -2.84 12.69 7.93
N LEU A 11 -3.48 11.62 7.47
CA LEU A 11 -3.44 11.20 6.07
C LEU A 11 -4.77 11.41 5.36
N PHE A 12 -5.88 11.09 6.03
CA PHE A 12 -7.18 10.93 5.35
C PHE A 12 -8.19 12.08 5.59
N ARG A 13 -7.89 13.06 6.46
CA ARG A 13 -8.83 14.15 6.82
C ARG A 13 -8.98 15.22 5.74
N ARG A 14 -7.92 15.56 5.00
CA ARG A 14 -7.96 16.57 3.93
C ARG A 14 -7.90 15.88 2.57
N THR A 15 -8.71 16.32 1.60
CA THR A 15 -8.78 15.69 0.27
C THR A 15 -7.42 15.67 -0.44
N SER A 16 -6.61 16.72 -0.30
CA SER A 16 -5.26 16.77 -0.91
C SER A 16 -4.30 15.75 -0.30
N THR A 17 -4.26 15.62 1.03
CA THR A 17 -3.40 14.61 1.70
C THR A 17 -3.92 13.21 1.47
N PHE A 18 -5.24 13.04 1.38
CA PHE A 18 -5.89 11.79 1.02
C PHE A 18 -5.45 11.34 -0.39
N ALA A 19 -5.59 12.21 -1.40
CA ALA A 19 -5.20 11.90 -2.76
C ALA A 19 -3.70 11.56 -2.86
N LEU A 20 -2.84 12.34 -2.19
CA LEU A 20 -1.41 12.05 -2.12
C LEU A 20 -1.13 10.68 -1.48
N THR A 21 -1.80 10.36 -0.38
CA THR A 21 -1.65 9.08 0.33
C THR A 21 -2.07 7.91 -0.57
N VAL A 22 -3.16 8.05 -1.33
CA VAL A 22 -3.62 7.02 -2.27
C VAL A 22 -2.60 6.83 -3.40
N VAL A 23 -2.10 7.90 -4.01
CA VAL A 23 -1.12 7.80 -5.10
C VAL A 23 0.17 7.13 -4.63
N LEU A 24 0.73 7.59 -3.51
CA LEU A 24 1.95 7.00 -2.94
C LEU A 24 1.71 5.55 -2.50
N GLY A 25 0.57 5.29 -1.87
CA GLY A 25 0.16 3.94 -1.47
C GLY A 25 0.04 3.00 -2.66
N ALA A 26 -0.54 3.45 -3.77
CA ALA A 26 -0.67 2.67 -4.99
C ALA A 26 0.68 2.32 -5.63
N VAL A 27 1.62 3.30 -5.71
CA VAL A 27 2.97 3.05 -6.26
C VAL A 27 3.75 2.06 -5.39
N LEU A 28 3.70 2.21 -4.06
CA LEU A 28 4.36 1.28 -3.15
C LEU A 28 3.71 -0.10 -3.20
N PHE A 29 2.38 -0.15 -3.27
CA PHE A 29 1.62 -1.39 -3.37
C PHE A 29 1.95 -2.14 -4.67
N GLU A 30 1.95 -1.45 -5.83
CA GLU A 30 2.34 -2.03 -7.12
C GLU A 30 3.67 -2.78 -7.00
N ARG A 31 4.73 -2.11 -6.52
CA ARG A 31 6.08 -2.70 -6.44
C ARG A 31 6.16 -3.87 -5.48
N ALA A 32 5.57 -3.73 -4.29
CA ALA A 32 5.62 -4.78 -3.27
C ALA A 32 4.75 -5.98 -3.65
N PHE A 33 3.59 -5.73 -4.25
CA PHE A 33 2.66 -6.77 -4.64
C PHE A 33 3.17 -7.55 -5.84
N ASP A 34 3.66 -6.88 -6.88
CA ASP A 34 4.22 -7.56 -8.07
C ASP A 34 5.39 -8.46 -7.66
N GLN A 35 6.39 -7.91 -6.95
CA GLN A 35 7.54 -8.71 -6.49
C GLN A 35 7.14 -9.87 -5.57
N GLY A 36 6.18 -9.63 -4.67
CA GLY A 36 5.71 -10.66 -3.75
C GLY A 36 4.93 -11.76 -4.47
N ALA A 37 4.07 -11.39 -5.41
CA ALA A 37 3.27 -12.33 -6.19
C ALA A 37 4.16 -13.16 -7.12
N ASP A 38 5.11 -12.53 -7.80
CA ASP A 38 6.08 -13.20 -8.67
C ASP A 38 6.93 -14.18 -7.86
N ALA A 39 7.47 -13.77 -6.71
CA ALA A 39 8.27 -14.66 -5.86
C ALA A 39 7.47 -15.88 -5.36
N ILE A 40 6.20 -15.69 -4.99
CA ILE A 40 5.32 -16.78 -4.61
C ILE A 40 5.06 -17.70 -5.83
N PHE A 41 4.75 -17.12 -6.97
CA PHE A 41 4.43 -17.87 -8.18
C PHE A 41 5.62 -18.70 -8.66
N GLU A 42 6.80 -18.09 -8.76
CA GLU A 42 8.05 -18.75 -9.14
C GLU A 42 8.35 -19.89 -8.19
N HIS A 43 8.32 -19.65 -6.87
CA HIS A 43 8.59 -20.69 -5.88
C HIS A 43 7.61 -21.87 -5.95
N LEU A 44 6.32 -21.60 -6.21
CA LEU A 44 5.32 -22.65 -6.36
C LEU A 44 5.45 -23.45 -7.64
N ASN A 45 6.09 -22.89 -8.67
CA ASN A 45 6.29 -23.51 -9.98
C ASN A 45 7.76 -23.79 -10.27
N GLU A 46 8.60 -23.87 -9.23
CA GLU A 46 10.03 -24.22 -9.36
C GLU A 46 10.18 -25.65 -9.91
N GLY A 47 10.60 -25.74 -11.17
CA GLY A 47 10.76 -26.97 -11.95
C GLY A 47 10.80 -26.68 -13.45
#